data_AF-A0A2U2N548-F1
#
_entry.id   AF-A0A2U2N548-F1
#
_cell.length_a   1.000
_cell.length_b   1.000
_cell.length_c   1.000
_cell.angle_alpha   90.00
_cell.angle_beta   90.00
_cell.angle_gamma   90.00
#
_symmetry.space_group_name_H-M   'P 1'
#
loop_
_entity.id
_entity.type
_entity.pdbx_description
1 polymer ?
#
loop_
_entity_poly.entity_id
_entity_poly.type
_entity_poly.pdbx_seq_one_letter_code
_entity_poly.pdbx_strand_id
1 'polypeptide(L)'
;MENTRDRYPTRTQEALRMFPRLDPVVHTDEDRRWDGPLGEAEVEAFERDGFLFFPGFFGADEVAEFREELRRLEQEPSLRDWDGMVREPGSEEVRSVFAIHRPSISERLARLARDRRLLDRVQQLLASPTYIHQSRINYKPGFKGKGFNWHSDFETWHAEDGMPFMRAISCSIVLTDNHEFNGPLMLVPGSHRWFVPTVGETPEDNYRSSLKDQQVGVPDGDSLAALIREGGIEAAKGPAGSLLMFECNTLHASNANLSPDPRSNVFFVYNSVRNRPSGPFSAPKERPDFLAERSDFTALEPAD
;
A
#
# COMPACT_ATOMS: atom_id res chain seq x y z
N MET A 1 -9.62 11.05 -26.50
CA MET A 1 -9.61 10.09 -25.38
C MET A 1 -9.27 8.75 -25.99
N GLU A 2 -7.99 8.41 -25.98
CA GLU A 2 -7.51 7.14 -26.51
C GLU A 2 -8.07 6.03 -25.62
N ASN A 3 -8.77 5.09 -26.24
CA ASN A 3 -9.38 3.95 -25.57
C ASN A 3 -8.23 3.05 -25.07
N THR A 4 -7.73 3.28 -23.86
CA THR A 4 -6.70 2.42 -23.23
C THR A 4 -7.31 1.03 -23.07
N ARG A 5 -6.97 0.14 -24.00
CA ARG A 5 -7.28 -1.28 -23.91
C ARG A 5 -6.81 -1.77 -22.54
N ASP A 6 -7.73 -2.33 -21.77
CA ASP A 6 -7.43 -2.93 -20.48
C ASP A 6 -6.29 -3.95 -20.63
N ARG A 7 -5.16 -3.67 -19.95
CA ARG A 7 -3.95 -4.51 -19.97
C ARG A 7 -3.95 -5.53 -18.84
N TYR A 8 -4.78 -5.34 -17.82
CA TYR A 8 -4.81 -6.12 -16.60
C TYR A 8 -6.23 -6.59 -16.24
N PRO A 9 -6.94 -7.28 -17.18
CA PRO A 9 -8.32 -7.67 -16.96
C PRO A 9 -8.48 -8.56 -15.73
N THR A 10 -9.41 -8.20 -14.86
CA THR A 10 -9.73 -8.88 -13.60
C THR A 10 -11.23 -8.76 -13.30
N ARG A 11 -11.71 -9.39 -12.21
CA ARG A 11 -13.12 -9.39 -11.78
C ARG A 11 -14.07 -9.90 -12.87
N THR A 12 -13.59 -10.84 -13.69
CA THR A 12 -14.35 -11.44 -14.78
C THR A 12 -15.31 -12.52 -14.27
N GLN A 13 -16.30 -12.87 -15.10
CA GLN A 13 -17.23 -13.96 -14.79
C GLN A 13 -16.55 -15.33 -14.71
N GLU A 14 -15.52 -15.54 -15.54
CA GLU A 14 -14.70 -16.76 -15.56
C GLU A 14 -13.31 -16.47 -15.02
N ALA A 15 -12.69 -17.49 -14.41
CA ALA A 15 -11.32 -17.40 -13.94
C ALA A 15 -10.35 -17.27 -15.12
N LEU A 16 -9.57 -16.19 -15.14
CA LEU A 16 -8.43 -16.04 -16.04
C LEU A 16 -7.18 -16.61 -15.37
N ARG A 17 -6.26 -17.14 -16.17
CA ARG A 17 -4.96 -17.58 -15.66
C ARG A 17 -4.13 -16.36 -15.28
N MET A 18 -3.32 -16.48 -14.22
CA MET A 18 -2.28 -15.51 -13.95
C MET A 18 -1.33 -15.37 -15.16
N PHE A 19 -0.83 -14.17 -15.40
CA PHE A 19 0.05 -13.88 -16.53
C PHE A 19 1.18 -12.93 -16.14
N PRO A 20 2.27 -12.89 -16.93
CA PRO A 20 3.41 -12.03 -16.61
C PRO A 20 3.06 -10.55 -16.61
N ARG A 21 3.68 -9.80 -15.69
CA ARG A 21 3.68 -8.34 -15.64
C ARG A 21 4.04 -7.76 -17.01
N LEU A 22 3.36 -6.67 -17.41
CA LEU A 22 3.55 -6.02 -18.71
C LEU A 22 4.24 -4.65 -18.60
N ASP A 23 4.54 -4.17 -17.39
CA ASP A 23 5.23 -2.91 -17.11
C ASP A 23 6.63 -3.16 -16.52
N PRO A 24 7.59 -2.21 -16.62
CA PRO A 24 8.84 -2.27 -15.88
C PRO A 24 8.59 -2.31 -14.37
N VAL A 25 9.46 -2.94 -13.57
CA VAL A 25 9.43 -2.85 -12.10
C VAL A 25 10.18 -1.60 -11.63
N VAL A 26 11.38 -1.42 -12.17
CA VAL A 26 12.17 -0.18 -12.05
C VAL A 26 12.02 0.56 -13.36
N HIS A 27 11.57 1.81 -13.29
CA HIS A 27 11.22 2.61 -14.47
C HIS A 27 12.35 3.55 -14.92
N THR A 28 13.45 3.61 -14.17
CA THR A 28 14.64 4.40 -14.55
C THR A 28 15.37 3.73 -15.69
N ASP A 29 15.88 4.54 -16.61
CA ASP A 29 16.78 4.09 -17.67
C ASP A 29 18.10 3.59 -17.05
N GLU A 30 18.79 2.66 -17.72
CA GLU A 30 19.99 1.99 -17.18
C GLU A 30 21.10 2.97 -16.76
N ASP A 31 21.28 4.06 -17.50
CA ASP A 31 22.28 5.10 -17.24
C ASP A 31 21.96 5.98 -16.03
N ARG A 32 20.69 6.02 -15.62
CA ARG A 32 20.17 6.83 -14.50
C ARG A 32 19.68 5.99 -13.33
N ARG A 33 19.83 4.68 -13.42
CA ARG A 33 19.35 3.72 -12.43
C ARG A 33 19.93 3.95 -11.03
N TRP A 34 21.14 4.50 -11.00
CA TRP A 34 21.90 4.82 -9.78
C TRP A 34 21.80 6.29 -9.37
N ASP A 35 21.02 7.11 -10.09
CA ASP A 35 20.81 8.53 -9.78
C ASP A 35 19.79 8.65 -8.64
N GLY A 36 20.21 8.34 -7.42
CA GLY A 36 19.36 8.50 -6.25
C GLY A 36 19.94 7.86 -4.99
N PRO A 37 19.16 7.87 -3.90
CA PRO A 37 19.59 7.36 -2.61
C PRO A 37 19.64 5.83 -2.51
N LEU A 38 19.06 5.08 -3.46
CA LEU A 38 19.16 3.62 -3.50
C LEU A 38 20.41 3.20 -4.26
N GLY A 39 21.24 2.38 -3.62
CA GLY A 39 22.42 1.77 -4.25
C GLY A 39 22.06 0.61 -5.18
N GLU A 40 23.07 0.10 -5.90
CA GLU A 40 22.89 -0.96 -6.90
C GLU A 40 22.18 -2.20 -6.34
N ALA A 41 22.68 -2.74 -5.22
CA ALA A 41 22.10 -3.90 -4.58
C ALA A 41 20.65 -3.71 -4.12
N GLU A 42 20.26 -2.48 -3.74
CA GLU A 42 18.89 -2.18 -3.29
C GLU A 42 17.94 -2.11 -4.49
N VAL A 43 18.35 -1.47 -5.58
CA VAL A 43 17.53 -1.41 -6.80
C VAL A 43 17.40 -2.81 -7.42
N GLU A 44 18.46 -3.62 -7.43
CA GLU A 44 18.40 -5.02 -7.89
C GLU A 44 17.51 -5.88 -6.99
N ALA A 45 17.58 -5.72 -5.67
CA ALA A 45 16.70 -6.41 -4.73
C ALA A 45 15.23 -6.02 -4.94
N PHE A 46 14.93 -4.73 -5.07
CA PHE A 46 13.56 -4.28 -5.37
C PHE A 46 13.06 -4.84 -6.71
N GLU A 47 13.89 -4.83 -7.75
CA GLU A 47 13.51 -5.40 -9.04
C GLU A 47 13.23 -6.91 -8.92
N ARG A 48 14.13 -7.67 -8.27
CA ARG A 48 14.02 -9.12 -8.12
C ARG A 48 12.85 -9.54 -7.23
N ASP A 49 12.75 -8.95 -6.04
CA ASP A 49 11.89 -9.42 -4.95
C ASP A 49 10.58 -8.63 -4.83
N GLY A 50 10.54 -7.40 -5.33
CA GLY A 50 9.37 -6.53 -5.31
C GLY A 50 9.25 -5.65 -4.06
N PHE A 51 10.22 -5.72 -3.15
CA PHE A 51 10.21 -4.91 -1.93
C PHE A 51 11.61 -4.67 -1.37
N LEU A 52 11.71 -3.68 -0.48
CA LEU A 52 12.89 -3.32 0.30
C LEU A 52 12.49 -3.05 1.75
N PHE A 53 13.34 -3.49 2.68
CA PHE A 53 13.14 -3.26 4.11
C PHE A 53 14.36 -2.58 4.73
N PHE A 54 14.11 -1.46 5.40
CA PHE A 54 15.13 -0.63 6.06
C PHE A 54 14.85 -0.59 7.57
N PRO A 55 15.55 -1.40 8.38
CA PRO A 55 15.39 -1.40 9.83
C PRO A 55 15.82 -0.06 10.44
N GLY A 56 14.99 0.51 11.32
CA GLY A 56 15.34 1.73 12.07
C GLY A 56 15.61 2.95 11.17
N PHE A 57 14.87 3.06 10.06
CA PHE A 57 15.02 4.14 9.08
C PHE A 57 14.78 5.54 9.68
N PHE A 58 13.82 5.64 10.60
CA PHE A 58 13.58 6.83 11.42
C PHE A 58 14.10 6.62 12.84
N GLY A 59 14.66 7.68 13.42
CA GLY A 59 15.19 7.66 14.78
C GLY A 59 14.10 7.59 15.86
N ALA A 60 14.48 7.26 17.09
CA ALA A 60 13.53 7.10 18.20
C ALA A 60 12.71 8.37 18.51
N ASP A 61 13.32 9.56 18.38
CA ASP A 61 12.65 10.84 18.61
C ASP A 61 11.58 11.11 17.55
N GLU A 62 11.90 10.89 16.26
CA GLU A 62 10.94 11.03 15.16
C GLU A 62 9.77 10.05 15.32
N VAL A 63 10.07 8.80 15.70
CA VAL A 63 9.06 7.77 15.98
C VAL A 63 8.15 8.17 17.15
N ALA A 64 8.70 8.79 18.20
CA ALA A 64 7.90 9.28 19.32
C ALA A 64 6.92 10.38 18.87
N GLU A 65 7.36 11.31 18.04
CA GLU A 65 6.51 12.36 17.48
C GLU A 65 5.41 11.80 16.58
N PHE A 66 5.71 10.77 15.77
CA PHE A 66 4.68 10.11 14.95
C PHE A 66 3.66 9.37 15.82
N ARG A 67 4.09 8.70 16.89
CA ARG A 67 3.19 8.03 17.84
C ARG A 67 2.28 9.01 18.60
N GLU A 68 2.77 10.20 18.92
CA GLU A 68 1.95 11.27 19.49
C GLU A 68 0.85 11.70 18.52
N GLU A 69 1.19 11.88 17.25
CA GLU A 69 0.24 12.28 16.23
C GLU A 69 -0.82 11.20 15.95
N LEU A 70 -0.43 9.92 15.97
CA LEU A 70 -1.37 8.79 15.91
C LEU A 70 -2.39 8.85 17.06
N ARG A 71 -1.92 9.02 18.30
CA ARG A 71 -2.80 9.13 19.47
C ARG A 71 -3.73 10.33 19.38
N ARG A 72 -3.24 11.46 18.87
CA ARG A 72 -4.07 12.66 18.63
C ARG A 72 -5.18 12.38 17.62
N LEU A 73 -4.84 11.80 16.47
CA LEU A 73 -5.79 11.50 15.39
C LEU A 73 -6.84 10.47 15.79
N GLU A 74 -6.47 9.47 16.58
CA GLU A 74 -7.40 8.49 17.14
C GLU A 74 -8.50 9.15 18.00
N GLN A 75 -8.18 10.27 18.65
CA GLN A 75 -9.06 10.99 19.58
C GLN A 75 -9.67 12.26 18.98
N GLU A 76 -9.38 12.59 17.71
CA GLU A 76 -9.77 13.84 17.08
C GLU A 76 -11.30 13.92 16.89
N PRO A 77 -12.00 14.82 17.60
CA PRO A 77 -13.45 14.90 17.53
C PRO A 77 -13.97 15.22 16.13
N SER A 78 -13.25 16.03 15.34
CA SER A 78 -13.69 16.39 13.99
C SER A 78 -13.67 15.22 13.01
N LEU A 79 -12.95 14.14 13.32
CA LEU A 79 -12.86 12.94 12.48
C LEU A 79 -13.87 11.86 12.89
N ARG A 80 -14.56 12.02 14.03
CA ARG A 80 -15.38 10.97 14.63
C ARG A 80 -16.41 10.37 13.67
N ASP A 81 -17.10 11.24 12.95
CA ASP A 81 -18.19 10.91 12.01
C ASP A 81 -17.74 10.99 10.54
N TRP A 82 -16.43 11.14 10.31
CA TRP A 82 -15.88 11.20 8.96
C TRP A 82 -15.68 9.79 8.41
N ASP A 83 -16.18 9.52 7.19
CA ASP A 83 -16.12 8.20 6.55
C ASP A 83 -14.70 7.65 6.38
N GLY A 84 -13.69 8.53 6.33
CA GLY A 84 -12.28 8.14 6.30
C GLY A 84 -11.72 7.63 7.62
N MET A 85 -12.50 7.62 8.71
CA MET A 85 -12.16 7.02 10.00
C MET A 85 -12.88 5.68 10.16
N VAL A 86 -12.18 4.59 9.85
CA VAL A 86 -12.75 3.24 9.88
C VAL A 86 -12.54 2.61 11.26
N ARG A 87 -13.62 2.05 11.82
CA ARG A 87 -13.63 1.35 13.12
C ARG A 87 -13.77 -0.16 12.97
N GLU A 88 -13.31 -0.89 13.97
CA GLU A 88 -13.49 -2.35 14.06
C GLU A 88 -14.99 -2.74 14.04
N PRO A 89 -15.39 -3.87 13.45
CA PRO A 89 -16.77 -4.33 13.49
C PRO A 89 -17.27 -4.50 14.94
N GLY A 90 -18.35 -3.81 15.29
CA GLY A 90 -18.99 -3.93 16.61
C GLY A 90 -18.22 -3.26 17.76
N SER A 91 -17.27 -2.36 17.46
CA SER A 91 -16.46 -1.64 18.44
C SER A 91 -16.24 -0.18 18.00
N GLU A 92 -16.03 0.72 18.97
CA GLU A 92 -15.63 2.11 18.71
C GLU A 92 -14.12 2.26 18.47
N GLU A 93 -13.35 1.17 18.61
CA GLU A 93 -11.91 1.16 18.38
C GLU A 93 -11.58 1.50 16.93
N VAL A 94 -10.67 2.47 16.75
CA VAL A 94 -10.22 2.94 15.44
C VAL A 94 -9.31 1.88 14.83
N ARG A 95 -9.60 1.50 13.58
CA ARG A 95 -8.80 0.56 12.79
C ARG A 95 -7.92 1.29 11.80
N SER A 96 -8.47 2.28 11.10
CA SER A 96 -7.74 3.06 10.10
C SER A 96 -8.21 4.51 10.04
N VAL A 97 -7.29 5.41 9.71
CA VAL A 97 -7.60 6.80 9.36
C VAL A 97 -6.97 7.06 7.99
N PHE A 98 -7.79 7.44 7.01
CA PHE A 98 -7.37 7.68 5.63
C PHE A 98 -6.99 9.15 5.39
N ALA A 99 -6.50 9.46 4.18
CA ALA A 99 -6.11 10.79 3.71
C ALA A 99 -5.19 11.59 4.65
N ILE A 100 -4.43 10.92 5.51
CA ILE A 100 -3.47 11.50 6.47
C ILE A 100 -2.38 12.37 5.84
N HIS A 101 -2.13 12.23 4.52
CA HIS A 101 -1.23 13.10 3.78
C HIS A 101 -1.79 14.52 3.57
N ARG A 102 -3.10 14.73 3.80
CA ARG A 102 -3.74 16.04 3.67
C ARG A 102 -3.46 16.88 4.91
N PRO A 103 -2.95 18.12 4.78
CA PRO A 103 -2.70 19.00 5.92
C PRO A 103 -3.92 19.24 6.81
N SER A 104 -5.13 19.21 6.24
CA SER A 104 -6.39 19.32 6.98
C SER A 104 -6.68 18.15 7.93
N ILE A 105 -6.02 17.00 7.73
CA ILE A 105 -6.07 15.84 8.64
C ILE A 105 -4.88 15.89 9.59
N SER A 106 -3.67 16.01 9.02
CA SER A 106 -2.42 16.08 9.79
C SER A 106 -1.34 16.81 9.01
N GLU A 107 -0.93 17.99 9.48
CA GLU A 107 0.23 18.69 8.91
C GLU A 107 1.52 17.89 9.07
N ARG A 108 1.67 17.16 10.19
CA ARG A 108 2.86 16.36 10.47
C ARG A 108 2.99 15.20 9.48
N LEU A 109 1.91 14.45 9.25
CA LEU A 109 1.93 13.34 8.30
C LEU A 109 1.93 13.82 6.85
N ALA A 110 1.39 15.00 6.55
CA ALA A 110 1.56 15.68 5.26
C ALA A 110 3.02 16.09 4.98
N ARG A 111 3.79 16.48 6.02
CA ARG A 111 5.24 16.68 5.89
C ARG A 111 5.97 15.36 5.71
N LEU A 112 5.63 14.33 6.49
CA LEU A 112 6.23 12.99 6.37
C LEU A 112 6.02 12.38 4.98
N ALA A 113 4.85 12.55 4.37
CA ALA A 113 4.57 12.11 3.01
C ALA A 113 5.51 12.75 1.96
N ARG A 114 6.10 13.91 2.29
CA ARG A 114 7.05 14.67 1.47
C ARG A 114 8.48 14.57 1.99
N ASP A 115 8.75 13.70 2.96
CA ASP A 115 10.10 13.50 3.49
C ASP A 115 11.04 13.08 2.35
N ARG A 116 12.12 13.85 2.17
CA ARG A 116 13.07 13.65 1.08
C ARG A 116 13.65 12.22 1.07
N ARG A 117 13.87 11.62 2.24
CA ARG A 117 14.42 10.25 2.34
C ARG A 117 13.48 9.21 1.72
N LEU A 118 12.17 9.45 1.76
CA LEU A 118 11.16 8.59 1.15
C LEU A 118 10.96 8.94 -0.33
N LEU A 119 10.71 10.23 -0.60
CA LEU A 119 10.30 10.71 -1.91
C LEU A 119 11.38 10.47 -2.96
N ASP A 120 12.65 10.71 -2.64
CA ASP A 120 13.75 10.51 -3.59
C ASP A 120 13.92 9.03 -3.97
N ARG A 121 13.75 8.10 -3.02
CA ARG A 121 13.80 6.64 -3.28
C ARG A 121 12.68 6.20 -4.20
N VAL A 122 11.46 6.67 -3.92
CA VAL A 122 10.29 6.36 -4.74
C VAL A 122 10.45 6.93 -6.15
N GLN A 123 10.88 8.18 -6.29
CA GLN A 123 11.04 8.82 -7.59
C GLN A 123 12.18 8.21 -8.41
N GLN A 124 13.24 7.71 -7.75
CA GLN A 124 14.28 6.91 -8.40
C GLN A 124 13.70 5.62 -9.00
N LEU A 125 12.85 4.89 -8.27
CA LEU A 125 12.25 3.64 -8.77
C LEU A 125 11.18 3.90 -9.84
N LEU A 126 10.36 4.94 -9.69
CA LEU A 126 9.26 5.26 -10.60
C LEU A 126 9.66 6.17 -11.79
N ALA A 127 10.89 6.71 -11.79
CA ALA A 127 11.44 7.60 -12.82
C ALA A 127 10.49 8.74 -13.22
N SER A 128 9.84 9.34 -12.24
CA SER A 128 8.87 10.42 -12.45
C SER A 128 8.57 11.15 -11.14
N PRO A 129 8.13 12.41 -11.20
CA PRO A 129 7.42 13.02 -10.08
C PRO A 129 6.22 12.17 -9.65
N THR A 130 5.88 12.24 -8.38
CA THR A 130 4.83 11.43 -7.77
C THR A 130 3.85 12.27 -6.99
N TYR A 131 2.63 11.75 -6.83
CA TYR A 131 1.61 12.27 -5.93
C TYR A 131 1.18 11.14 -4.97
N ILE A 132 0.45 11.47 -3.89
CA ILE A 132 -0.11 10.45 -2.99
C ILE A 132 -1.43 9.96 -3.57
N HIS A 133 -1.46 8.69 -3.99
CA HIS A 133 -2.71 8.06 -4.44
C HIS A 133 -3.62 7.70 -3.26
N GLN A 134 -3.05 7.20 -2.18
CA GLN A 134 -3.75 6.87 -0.94
C GLN A 134 -2.79 7.01 0.23
N SER A 135 -3.30 7.36 1.40
CA SER A 135 -2.54 7.25 2.65
C SER A 135 -3.43 6.80 3.77
N ARG A 136 -2.90 6.01 4.70
CA ARG A 136 -3.65 5.57 5.88
C ARG A 136 -2.75 5.33 7.07
N ILE A 137 -3.30 5.50 8.27
CA ILE A 137 -2.80 4.83 9.46
C ILE A 137 -3.53 3.49 9.56
N ASN A 138 -2.83 2.43 9.97
CA ASN A 138 -3.51 1.26 10.52
C ASN A 138 -3.14 1.08 11.99
N TYR A 139 -4.17 0.93 12.81
CA TYR A 139 -4.09 0.57 14.21
C TYR A 139 -4.49 -0.90 14.34
N LYS A 140 -3.60 -1.71 14.91
CA LYS A 140 -3.88 -3.12 15.17
C LYS A 140 -3.62 -3.39 16.65
N PRO A 141 -4.64 -3.25 17.51
CA PRO A 141 -4.49 -3.47 18.94
C PRO A 141 -4.03 -4.90 19.23
N GLY A 142 -3.32 -5.08 20.35
CA GLY A 142 -2.95 -6.39 20.88
C GLY A 142 -4.18 -7.28 21.06
N PHE A 143 -4.01 -8.58 20.82
CA PHE A 143 -5.04 -9.65 20.89
C PHE A 143 -6.25 -9.55 19.96
N LYS A 144 -6.62 -8.36 19.48
CA LYS A 144 -7.88 -8.11 18.75
C LYS A 144 -7.68 -7.90 17.25
N GLY A 145 -6.47 -7.58 16.83
CA GLY A 145 -6.17 -7.25 15.44
C GLY A 145 -6.40 -8.43 14.49
N LYS A 146 -7.44 -8.35 13.65
CA LYS A 146 -7.69 -9.35 12.59
C LYS A 146 -6.56 -9.39 11.56
N GLY A 147 -6.44 -10.53 10.89
CA GLY A 147 -5.56 -10.68 9.73
C GLY A 147 -6.08 -9.89 8.52
N PHE A 148 -5.25 -9.85 7.48
CA PHE A 148 -5.60 -9.38 6.15
C PHE A 148 -5.17 -10.47 5.16
N ASN A 149 -6.11 -10.96 4.36
CA ASN A 149 -5.86 -12.03 3.39
C ASN A 149 -4.84 -11.61 2.33
N TRP A 150 -4.26 -12.58 1.63
CA TRP A 150 -3.39 -12.30 0.49
C TRP A 150 -4.13 -11.50 -0.56
N HIS A 151 -3.51 -10.41 -1.00
CA HIS A 151 -4.01 -9.56 -2.08
C HIS A 151 -2.86 -8.83 -2.77
N SER A 152 -3.15 -8.34 -3.96
CA SER A 152 -2.35 -7.33 -4.67
C SER A 152 -3.09 -6.01 -4.55
N ASP A 153 -2.41 -4.97 -4.06
CA ASP A 153 -2.98 -3.62 -3.97
C ASP A 153 -3.37 -3.11 -5.37
N PHE A 154 -2.49 -3.32 -6.35
CA PHE A 154 -2.70 -2.93 -7.75
C PHE A 154 -3.95 -3.55 -8.35
N GLU A 155 -4.26 -4.81 -8.04
CA GLU A 155 -5.46 -5.47 -8.57
C GLU A 155 -6.73 -4.69 -8.18
N THR A 156 -6.81 -4.25 -6.91
CA THR A 156 -7.93 -3.44 -6.42
C THR A 156 -7.88 -2.02 -6.99
N TRP A 157 -6.71 -1.37 -7.04
CA TRP A 157 -6.57 -0.03 -7.61
C TRP A 157 -6.88 0.02 -9.11
N HIS A 158 -6.56 -1.04 -9.83
CA HIS A 158 -6.91 -1.19 -11.23
C HIS A 158 -8.43 -1.40 -11.37
N ALA A 159 -8.97 -2.44 -10.74
CA ALA A 159 -10.39 -2.80 -10.86
C ALA A 159 -11.33 -1.69 -10.38
N GLU A 160 -11.06 -1.13 -9.19
CA GLU A 160 -11.99 -0.25 -8.48
C GLU A 160 -11.67 1.24 -8.64
N ASP A 161 -10.40 1.62 -8.85
CA ASP A 161 -10.01 3.04 -8.96
C ASP A 161 -9.63 3.46 -10.38
N GLY A 162 -9.37 2.52 -11.29
CA GLY A 162 -8.97 2.83 -12.66
C GLY A 162 -7.48 3.10 -12.84
N MET A 163 -6.61 2.61 -11.95
CA MET A 163 -5.15 2.75 -12.09
C MET A 163 -4.65 1.95 -13.32
N PRO A 164 -4.09 2.59 -14.36
CA PRO A 164 -3.89 1.91 -15.64
C PRO A 164 -2.62 1.05 -15.73
N PHE A 165 -1.54 1.43 -15.03
CA PHE A 165 -0.24 0.75 -15.09
C PHE A 165 0.28 0.42 -13.69
N MET A 166 1.10 -0.61 -13.59
CA MET A 166 1.80 -0.96 -12.35
C MET A 166 2.97 0.02 -12.12
N ARG A 167 2.66 1.26 -11.72
CA ARG A 167 3.66 2.32 -11.52
C ARG A 167 3.40 3.11 -10.23
N ALA A 168 3.17 2.36 -9.16
CA ALA A 168 2.96 2.86 -7.81
C ALA A 168 3.77 2.05 -6.80
N ILE A 169 4.16 2.69 -5.69
CA ILE A 169 4.92 2.07 -4.60
C ILE A 169 4.24 2.40 -3.28
N SER A 170 4.06 1.38 -2.47
CA SER A 170 3.59 1.48 -1.09
C SER A 170 4.78 1.63 -0.15
N CYS A 171 4.73 2.63 0.73
CA CYS A 171 5.68 2.84 1.82
C CYS A 171 4.96 2.68 3.15
N SER A 172 5.35 1.67 3.93
CA SER A 172 4.86 1.39 5.27
C SER A 172 5.93 1.70 6.31
N ILE A 173 5.70 2.73 7.12
CA ILE A 173 6.56 3.11 8.24
C ILE A 173 5.98 2.47 9.49
N VAL A 174 6.70 1.50 10.05
CA VAL A 174 6.25 0.76 11.24
C VAL A 174 6.47 1.62 12.47
N LEU A 175 5.44 1.85 13.28
CA LEU A 175 5.49 2.72 14.46
C LEU A 175 5.46 1.94 15.78
N THR A 176 5.42 0.61 15.74
CA THR A 176 5.68 -0.27 16.89
C THR A 176 6.62 -1.37 16.43
N ASP A 177 7.25 -2.09 17.36
CA ASP A 177 8.18 -3.15 16.96
C ASP A 177 7.40 -4.28 16.28
N ASN A 178 7.81 -4.66 15.07
CA ASN A 178 7.25 -5.81 14.37
C ASN A 178 8.07 -7.06 14.73
N HIS A 179 7.41 -8.06 15.29
CA HIS A 179 7.99 -9.37 15.58
C HIS A 179 7.06 -10.48 15.07
N GLU A 180 7.49 -11.73 15.16
CA GLU A 180 6.77 -12.87 14.55
C GLU A 180 5.34 -13.08 15.10
N PHE A 181 5.05 -12.60 16.32
CA PHE A 181 3.80 -12.90 17.03
C PHE A 181 2.75 -11.78 16.95
N ASN A 182 3.11 -10.55 16.55
CA ASN A 182 2.14 -9.44 16.44
C ASN A 182 1.58 -9.26 15.02
N GLY A 183 1.75 -10.30 14.19
CA GLY A 183 1.24 -10.35 12.82
C GLY A 183 1.90 -9.32 11.92
N PRO A 184 3.22 -9.42 11.65
CA PRO A 184 3.93 -8.52 10.76
C PRO A 184 3.39 -8.64 9.32
N LEU A 185 3.68 -7.66 8.47
CA LEU A 185 3.33 -7.78 7.06
C LEU A 185 4.19 -8.89 6.43
N MET A 186 3.53 -9.81 5.74
CA MET A 186 4.13 -10.89 4.98
C MET A 186 4.03 -10.56 3.50
N LEU A 187 5.08 -10.86 2.75
CA LEU A 187 5.18 -10.64 1.31
C LEU A 187 5.65 -11.93 0.63
N VAL A 188 5.27 -12.11 -0.64
CA VAL A 188 5.80 -13.19 -1.49
C VAL A 188 6.84 -12.59 -2.43
N PRO A 189 8.14 -12.80 -2.21
CA PRO A 189 9.18 -12.32 -3.13
C PRO A 189 8.93 -12.73 -4.58
N GLY A 190 9.08 -11.80 -5.52
CA GLY A 190 8.92 -12.05 -6.96
C GLY A 190 7.47 -12.09 -7.45
N SER A 191 6.47 -12.10 -6.56
CA SER A 191 5.05 -12.16 -6.94
C SER A 191 4.57 -10.97 -7.78
N HIS A 192 5.17 -9.79 -7.61
CA HIS A 192 4.87 -8.59 -8.38
C HIS A 192 5.08 -8.74 -9.89
N ARG A 193 5.85 -9.74 -10.31
CA ARG A 193 6.09 -10.10 -11.72
C ARG A 193 4.93 -10.86 -12.37
N TRP A 194 3.91 -11.22 -11.60
CA TRP A 194 2.72 -11.93 -12.07
C TRP A 194 1.46 -11.18 -11.67
N PHE A 195 0.59 -10.90 -12.63
CA PHE A 195 -0.75 -10.44 -12.33
C PHE A 195 -1.66 -11.65 -12.13
N VAL A 196 -2.39 -11.69 -11.02
CA VAL A 196 -3.38 -12.73 -10.73
C VAL A 196 -4.78 -12.13 -10.82
N PRO A 197 -5.49 -12.30 -11.95
CA PRO A 197 -6.88 -11.89 -12.07
C PRO A 197 -7.75 -12.59 -11.04
N THR A 198 -8.76 -11.90 -10.53
CA THR A 198 -9.69 -12.46 -9.56
C THR A 198 -11.07 -12.63 -10.17
N VAL A 199 -11.88 -13.51 -9.59
CA VAL A 199 -13.23 -13.82 -10.09
C VAL A 199 -14.27 -13.03 -9.30
N GLY A 200 -15.33 -12.63 -10.00
CA GLY A 200 -16.50 -12.02 -9.40
C GLY A 200 -16.52 -10.51 -9.56
N GLU A 201 -17.69 -10.01 -9.96
CA GLU A 201 -17.95 -8.59 -10.13
C GLU A 201 -17.75 -7.85 -8.79
N THR A 202 -17.21 -6.63 -8.85
CA THR A 202 -17.06 -5.78 -7.68
C THR A 202 -18.45 -5.34 -7.17
N PRO A 203 -18.85 -5.70 -5.94
CA PRO A 203 -20.10 -5.24 -5.37
C PRO A 203 -20.15 -3.71 -5.24
N GLU A 204 -21.36 -3.14 -5.23
CA GLU A 204 -21.54 -1.72 -4.91
C GLU A 204 -21.00 -1.43 -3.49
N ASP A 205 -20.23 -0.34 -3.35
CA ASP A 205 -19.59 0.07 -2.09
C ASP A 205 -18.73 -1.03 -1.42
N ASN A 206 -18.07 -1.91 -2.20
CA ASN A 206 -17.23 -3.01 -1.70
C ASN A 206 -16.20 -2.57 -0.63
N TYR A 207 -15.68 -1.35 -0.73
CA TYR A 207 -14.73 -0.80 0.25
C TYR A 207 -15.25 -0.79 1.69
N ARG A 208 -16.57 -0.70 1.91
CA ARG A 208 -17.15 -0.67 3.27
C ARG A 208 -16.92 -1.97 4.03
N SER A 209 -16.82 -3.10 3.33
CA SER A 209 -16.52 -4.41 3.89
C SER A 209 -15.05 -4.80 3.72
N SER A 210 -14.47 -4.58 2.53
CA SER A 210 -13.13 -5.08 2.19
C SER A 210 -12.00 -4.48 3.02
N LEU A 211 -12.16 -3.26 3.53
CA LEU A 211 -11.20 -2.64 4.47
C LEU A 211 -11.11 -3.36 5.83
N LYS A 212 -12.11 -4.20 6.16
CA LYS A 212 -12.18 -4.98 7.39
C LYS A 212 -11.91 -6.46 7.13
N ASP A 213 -12.46 -6.99 6.04
CA ASP A 213 -12.32 -8.37 5.58
C ASP A 213 -12.52 -8.45 4.07
N GLN A 214 -11.42 -8.63 3.33
CA GLN A 214 -11.45 -8.69 1.87
C GLN A 214 -11.80 -10.11 1.41
N GLN A 215 -12.93 -10.21 0.70
CA GLN A 215 -13.47 -11.45 0.13
C GLN A 215 -13.51 -11.43 -1.41
N VAL A 216 -13.64 -10.24 -2.01
CA VAL A 216 -13.53 -10.02 -3.47
C VAL A 216 -12.17 -9.39 -3.76
N GLY A 217 -11.55 -9.75 -4.89
CA GLY A 217 -10.16 -9.33 -5.15
C GLY A 217 -9.12 -10.19 -4.46
N VAL A 218 -9.51 -11.37 -3.98
CA VAL A 218 -8.60 -12.32 -3.37
C VAL A 218 -8.12 -13.28 -4.47
N PRO A 219 -6.80 -13.45 -4.66
CA PRO A 219 -6.23 -14.42 -5.57
C PRO A 219 -6.68 -15.86 -5.24
N ASP A 220 -6.83 -16.70 -6.26
CA ASP A 220 -7.19 -18.11 -6.06
C ASP A 220 -6.06 -18.91 -5.38
N GLY A 221 -6.44 -20.01 -4.72
CA GLY A 221 -5.50 -20.81 -3.93
C GLY A 221 -4.39 -21.48 -4.74
N ASP A 222 -4.65 -21.85 -6.00
CA ASP A 222 -3.65 -22.53 -6.84
C ASP A 222 -2.58 -21.55 -7.31
N SER A 223 -2.99 -20.34 -7.74
CA SER A 223 -2.07 -19.25 -8.08
C SER A 223 -1.23 -18.82 -6.87
N LEU A 224 -1.84 -18.65 -5.69
CA LEU A 224 -1.12 -18.35 -4.46
C LEU A 224 -0.09 -19.44 -4.12
N ALA A 225 -0.51 -20.71 -4.15
CA ALA A 225 0.37 -21.83 -3.84
C ALA A 225 1.55 -21.94 -4.84
N ALA A 226 1.33 -21.63 -6.12
CA ALA A 226 2.38 -21.62 -7.12
C ALA A 226 3.42 -20.51 -6.82
N LEU A 227 2.97 -19.27 -6.62
CA LEU A 227 3.85 -18.14 -6.35
C LEU A 227 4.60 -18.28 -5.01
N ILE A 228 3.92 -18.77 -3.97
CA ILE A 228 4.54 -19.03 -2.65
C ILE A 228 5.57 -20.17 -2.73
N ARG A 229 5.32 -21.21 -3.55
CA ARG A 229 6.28 -22.30 -3.71
C ARG A 229 7.57 -21.83 -4.40
N GLU A 230 7.46 -20.85 -5.29
CA GLU A 230 8.60 -20.28 -6.01
C GLU A 230 9.37 -19.27 -5.17
N GLY A 231 8.68 -18.28 -4.58
CA GLY A 231 9.30 -17.15 -3.87
C GLY A 231 9.43 -17.33 -2.36
N GLY A 232 8.70 -18.28 -1.77
CA GLY A 232 8.56 -18.38 -0.31
C GLY A 232 7.68 -17.27 0.27
N ILE A 233 7.81 -17.05 1.59
CA ILE A 233 7.15 -15.97 2.31
C ILE A 233 8.19 -15.28 3.18
N GLU A 234 8.27 -13.96 3.08
CA GLU A 234 9.09 -13.13 3.95
C GLU A 234 8.23 -12.21 4.81
N ALA A 235 8.69 -11.95 6.04
CA ALA A 235 7.98 -11.09 6.98
C ALA A 235 8.86 -9.91 7.40
N ALA A 236 8.35 -8.69 7.22
CA ALA A 236 9.04 -7.45 7.56
C ALA A 236 9.05 -7.23 9.09
N LYS A 237 10.09 -7.75 9.74
CA LYS A 237 10.31 -7.70 11.20
C LYS A 237 11.44 -6.74 11.52
N GLY A 238 11.23 -5.87 12.51
CA GLY A 238 12.22 -4.86 12.89
C GLY A 238 11.67 -3.88 13.92
N PRO A 239 12.53 -2.99 14.44
CA PRO A 239 12.13 -2.00 15.43
C PRO A 239 11.16 -0.96 14.83
N ALA A 240 10.45 -0.25 15.68
CA ALA A 240 9.72 0.95 15.29
C ALA A 240 10.65 1.96 14.58
N GLY A 241 10.13 2.67 13.60
CA GLY A 241 10.88 3.53 12.68
C GLY A 241 11.38 2.80 11.43
N SER A 242 11.19 1.48 11.33
CA SER A 242 11.56 0.74 10.11
C SER A 242 10.65 1.11 8.93
N LEU A 243 11.22 1.17 7.74
CA LEU A 243 10.52 1.41 6.47
C LEU A 243 10.45 0.14 5.65
N LEU A 244 9.25 -0.23 5.22
CA LEU A 244 9.01 -1.22 4.17
C LEU A 244 8.51 -0.51 2.91
N MET A 245 9.21 -0.68 1.79
CA MET A 245 8.78 -0.23 0.47
C MET A 245 8.42 -1.45 -0.36
N PHE A 246 7.27 -1.47 -1.04
CA PHE A 246 6.90 -2.58 -1.92
C PHE A 246 6.15 -2.11 -3.16
N GLU A 247 6.39 -2.83 -4.25
CA GLU A 247 5.76 -2.60 -5.55
C GLU A 247 4.26 -2.90 -5.47
N CYS A 248 3.44 -2.10 -6.17
CA CYS A 248 1.98 -2.14 -6.04
C CYS A 248 1.32 -3.50 -6.28
N ASN A 249 1.94 -4.39 -7.06
CA ASN A 249 1.43 -5.71 -7.38
C ASN A 249 2.03 -6.83 -6.51
N THR A 250 2.90 -6.50 -5.54
CA THR A 250 3.46 -7.51 -4.63
C THR A 250 2.36 -8.12 -3.77
N LEU A 251 2.22 -9.45 -3.82
CA LEU A 251 1.31 -10.18 -2.97
C LEU A 251 1.74 -10.04 -1.52
N HIS A 252 0.81 -9.58 -0.68
CA HIS A 252 1.05 -9.39 0.73
C HIS A 252 -0.17 -9.72 1.58
N ALA A 253 0.09 -10.08 2.84
CA ALA A 253 -0.91 -10.47 3.83
C ALA A 253 -0.43 -10.16 5.24
N SER A 254 -1.29 -10.34 6.23
CA SER A 254 -0.84 -10.44 7.63
C SER A 254 -1.73 -11.35 8.45
N ASN A 255 -1.13 -12.11 9.36
CA ASN A 255 -1.87 -12.93 10.32
C ASN A 255 -2.57 -12.08 11.38
N ALA A 256 -3.47 -12.68 12.15
CA ALA A 256 -4.02 -12.02 13.34
C ALA A 256 -2.91 -11.67 14.35
N ASN A 257 -3.12 -10.62 15.15
CA ASN A 257 -2.26 -10.29 16.28
C ASN A 257 -2.74 -11.02 17.53
N LEU A 258 -2.04 -12.08 17.93
CA LEU A 258 -2.35 -12.86 19.14
C LEU A 258 -1.52 -12.42 20.36
N SER A 259 -0.60 -11.47 20.18
CA SER A 259 0.28 -10.96 21.22
C SER A 259 -0.33 -9.74 21.95
N PRO A 260 0.21 -9.34 23.11
CA PRO A 260 -0.16 -8.08 23.75
C PRO A 260 0.35 -6.85 23.00
N ASP A 261 1.36 -7.01 22.15
CA ASP A 261 2.08 -5.90 21.54
C ASP A 261 1.29 -5.34 20.35
N PRO A 262 0.92 -4.04 20.36
CA PRO A 262 0.16 -3.46 19.26
C PRO A 262 1.01 -3.34 17.99
N ARG A 263 0.35 -3.34 16.84
CA ARG A 263 0.97 -3.05 15.55
C ARG A 263 0.36 -1.80 14.95
N SER A 264 1.13 -0.73 14.85
CA SER A 264 0.71 0.50 14.16
C SER A 264 1.67 0.85 13.04
N ASN A 265 1.14 1.29 11.92
CA ASN A 265 1.95 1.81 10.82
C ASN A 265 1.28 3.00 10.14
N VAL A 266 2.12 3.87 9.58
CA VAL A 266 1.73 4.89 8.61
C VAL A 266 2.03 4.35 7.22
N PHE A 267 1.08 4.50 6.32
CA PHE A 267 1.13 3.94 4.98
C PHE A 267 0.90 5.06 3.95
N PHE A 268 1.81 5.18 2.98
CA PHE A 268 1.70 6.10 1.85
C PHE A 268 1.82 5.33 0.55
N VAL A 269 0.89 5.55 -0.37
CA VAL A 269 0.96 5.03 -1.73
C VAL A 269 1.36 6.17 -2.64
N TYR A 270 2.58 6.09 -3.16
CA TYR A 270 3.08 7.04 -4.14
C TYR A 270 2.78 6.50 -5.53
N ASN A 271 2.12 7.31 -6.35
CA ASN A 271 1.87 6.97 -7.74
C ASN A 271 2.52 8.00 -8.67
N SER A 272 3.00 7.53 -9.82
CA SER A 272 3.55 8.42 -10.84
C SER A 272 2.50 9.40 -11.33
N VAL A 273 2.86 10.67 -11.53
CA VAL A 273 1.97 11.65 -12.19
C VAL A 273 1.65 11.27 -13.64
N ARG A 274 2.36 10.29 -14.22
CA ARG A 274 2.12 9.69 -15.55
C ARG A 274 1.19 8.47 -15.51
N ASN A 275 0.71 8.07 -14.33
CA ASN A 275 -0.11 6.88 -14.10
C ASN A 275 -1.44 7.22 -13.38
N ARG A 276 -2.04 8.35 -13.74
CA ARG A 276 -3.26 8.86 -13.09
C ARG A 276 -4.43 7.91 -13.34
N PRO A 277 -5.27 7.62 -12.33
CA PRO A 277 -6.44 6.79 -12.51
C PRO A 277 -7.42 7.40 -13.51
N SER A 278 -8.04 6.54 -14.31
CA SER A 278 -9.19 6.87 -15.16
C SER A 278 -10.48 6.36 -14.52
N GLY A 279 -11.53 6.11 -15.31
CA GLY A 279 -12.68 5.35 -14.81
C GLY A 279 -12.28 3.94 -14.35
N PRO A 280 -12.99 3.34 -13.38
CA PRO A 280 -12.73 1.98 -12.90
C PRO A 280 -12.81 0.96 -14.05
N PHE A 281 -11.92 -0.04 -14.05
CA PHE A 281 -11.93 -1.09 -15.07
C PHE A 281 -12.98 -2.18 -14.78
N SER A 282 -13.35 -2.39 -13.50
CA SER A 282 -14.23 -3.49 -13.11
C SER A 282 -15.07 -3.17 -11.86
N ALA A 283 -15.49 -1.92 -11.72
CA ALA A 283 -16.43 -1.49 -10.69
C ALA A 283 -17.50 -0.55 -11.27
N PRO A 284 -18.74 -0.56 -10.73
CA PRO A 284 -19.84 0.24 -11.29
C PRO A 284 -19.68 1.74 -11.04
N LYS A 285 -18.90 2.14 -10.02
CA LYS A 285 -18.71 3.52 -9.58
C LYS A 285 -17.31 3.71 -9.02
N GLU A 286 -16.85 4.95 -9.09
CA GLU A 286 -15.62 5.40 -8.46
C GLU A 286 -15.74 5.31 -6.94
N ARG A 287 -14.64 4.94 -6.27
CA ARG A 287 -14.56 4.96 -4.81
C ARG A 287 -14.36 6.38 -4.27
N PRO A 288 -14.67 6.64 -2.99
CA PRO A 288 -14.43 7.94 -2.37
C PRO A 288 -12.97 8.40 -2.45
N ASP A 289 -12.77 9.72 -2.54
CA ASP A 289 -11.45 10.35 -2.70
C ASP A 289 -10.42 10.01 -1.61
N PHE A 290 -10.86 9.65 -0.40
CA PHE A 290 -9.95 9.26 0.68
C PHE A 290 -9.32 7.88 0.47
N LEU A 291 -9.89 7.06 -0.43
CA LEU A 291 -9.35 5.76 -0.84
C LEU A 291 -8.54 5.85 -2.12
N ALA A 292 -8.84 6.78 -3.00
CA ALA A 292 -8.11 6.96 -4.24
C ALA A 292 -8.16 8.42 -4.66
N GLU A 293 -7.01 9.07 -4.76
CA GLU A 293 -6.94 10.46 -5.25
C GLU A 293 -7.28 10.52 -6.74
N ARG A 294 -8.22 11.41 -7.08
CA ARG A 294 -8.79 11.57 -8.44
C ARG A 294 -8.71 13.00 -8.97
N SER A 295 -8.37 13.96 -8.12
CA SER A 295 -8.52 15.39 -8.41
C SER A 295 -7.19 16.14 -8.35
N ASP A 296 -6.35 15.85 -7.38
CA ASP A 296 -5.07 16.51 -7.19
C ASP A 296 -3.90 15.56 -7.51
N PHE A 297 -3.37 15.72 -8.71
CA PHE A 297 -2.19 14.99 -9.20
C PHE A 297 -0.94 15.87 -9.21
N THR A 298 -0.93 16.91 -8.37
CA THR A 298 0.23 17.81 -8.25
C THR A 298 1.43 17.01 -7.75
N ALA A 299 2.57 17.22 -8.39
CA ALA A 299 3.81 16.59 -7.97
C ALA A 299 4.16 17.03 -6.55
N LEU A 300 4.53 16.07 -5.70
CA LEU A 300 5.04 16.36 -4.37
C LEU A 300 6.40 17.04 -4.49
N GLU A 301 6.53 18.15 -3.79
CA GLU A 301 7.81 18.80 -3.54
C GLU A 301 8.35 18.31 -2.18
N PRO A 302 9.65 17.93 -2.10
CA PRO A 302 10.26 17.54 -0.84
C PRO A 302 10.03 18.60 0.25
N ALA A 303 9.64 18.16 1.44
CA ALA A 303 9.68 19.01 2.64
C ALA A 303 11.10 18.99 3.22
N ASP A 304 11.57 20.16 3.64
CA ASP A 304 12.80 20.32 4.43
C ASP A 304 12.62 19.78 5.85
#